data_AF-A0A7X5C1R3-F1
#
_entry.id   AF-A0A7X5C1R3-F1
#
_cell.length_a   1.000
_cell.length_b   1.000
_cell.length_c   1.000
_cell.angle_alpha   90.00
_cell.angle_beta   90.00
_cell.angle_gamma   90.00
#
_symmetry.space_group_name_H-M   'P 1'
#
loop_
_entity.id
_entity.type
_entity.pdbx_description
1 polymer ?
#
loop_
_entity_poly.entity_id
_entity_poly.type
_entity_poly.pdbx_seq_one_letter_code
_entity_poly.pdbx_strand_id
1 'polypeptide(L)'
;MLNKQDLSLNELMLLNSELRRAEKSAGVAYLMLLGGHFGLHRFYLKRKGSGAAQLTLFAAALFFYLISIVASASDSTSLMIVSLTLCILPGLALFVWIIVDLFLLPSMLRAYNAAVEQDIIAAIVHHRRMEQLAGRG
;
A
#
# COMPACT_ATOMS: atom_id res chain seq x y z
N MET A 1 -1.93 22.71 -11.76
CA MET A 1 -1.03 21.55 -11.68
C MET A 1 0.19 21.88 -12.53
N LEU A 2 1.40 21.65 -12.03
CA LEU A 2 2.62 21.89 -12.80
C LEU A 2 2.74 20.81 -13.87
N ASN A 3 3.01 21.20 -15.13
CA ASN A 3 3.07 20.27 -16.24
C ASN A 3 4.53 19.97 -16.61
N LYS A 4 4.81 18.74 -17.02
CA LYS A 4 6.13 18.33 -17.57
C LYS A 4 6.53 19.17 -18.79
N GLN A 5 5.56 19.71 -19.51
CA GLN A 5 5.78 20.58 -20.67
C GLN A 5 6.42 21.92 -20.31
N ASP A 6 6.38 22.34 -19.04
CA ASP A 6 6.96 23.60 -18.55
C ASP A 6 8.45 23.46 -18.18
N LEU A 7 9.03 22.25 -18.33
CA LEU A 7 10.40 21.92 -17.98
C LEU A 7 11.33 22.04 -19.20
N SER A 8 12.54 22.56 -18.98
CA SER A 8 13.61 22.48 -19.97
C SER A 8 14.07 21.04 -20.18
N LEU A 9 14.82 20.78 -21.26
CA LEU A 9 15.35 19.45 -21.54
C LEU A 9 16.24 18.89 -20.42
N ASN A 10 17.06 19.74 -19.81
CA ASN A 10 17.92 19.35 -18.69
C ASN A 10 17.10 18.94 -17.46
N GLU A 11 16.06 19.71 -17.15
CA GLU A 11 15.16 19.43 -16.04
C GLU A 11 14.28 18.22 -16.29
N LEU A 12 13.87 17.98 -17.54
CA LEU A 12 13.12 16.78 -17.91
C LEU A 12 14.00 15.52 -17.78
N MET A 13 15.27 15.62 -18.16
CA MET A 13 16.25 14.54 -17.96
C MET A 13 16.46 14.25 -16.47
N LEU A 14 16.58 15.30 -15.63
CA LEU A 14 16.67 15.17 -14.17
C LEU A 14 15.38 14.59 -13.57
N LEU A 15 14.21 15.06 -14.00
CA LEU A 15 12.93 14.51 -13.58
C LEU A 15 12.86 13.01 -13.88
N ASN A 16 13.25 12.59 -15.07
CA ASN A 16 13.19 11.18 -15.46
C ASN A 16 14.18 10.31 -14.66
N SER A 17 15.39 10.81 -14.36
CA SER A 17 16.34 10.07 -13.53
C SER A 17 15.85 9.91 -12.09
N GLU A 18 15.29 10.97 -11.49
CA GLU A 18 14.73 10.93 -10.13
C GLU A 18 13.44 10.09 -10.07
N LEU A 19 12.55 10.22 -11.05
CA LEU A 19 11.30 9.47 -11.14
C LEU A 19 11.57 7.97 -11.20
N ARG A 20 12.48 7.53 -12.07
CA ARG A 20 12.87 6.10 -12.20
C ARG A 20 13.44 5.53 -10.89
N ARG A 21 14.02 6.38 -10.04
CA ARG A 21 14.56 5.97 -8.74
C ARG A 21 13.48 5.94 -7.65
N ALA A 22 12.49 6.82 -7.73
CA ALA A 22 11.45 7.00 -6.71
C ALA A 22 10.18 6.17 -6.96
N GLU A 23 9.91 5.80 -8.22
CA GLU A 23 8.73 5.04 -8.60
C GLU A 23 8.66 3.66 -7.94
N LYS A 24 7.43 3.18 -7.74
CA LYS A 24 7.18 1.84 -7.21
C LYS A 24 6.85 0.89 -8.34
N SER A 25 7.42 -0.31 -8.27
CA SER A 25 7.22 -1.35 -9.27
C SER A 25 5.91 -2.10 -9.05
N ALA A 26 5.13 -2.28 -10.11
CA ALA A 26 3.93 -3.09 -10.10
C ALA A 26 4.23 -4.55 -9.72
N GLY A 27 5.27 -5.14 -10.31
CA GLY A 27 5.65 -6.52 -10.03
C GLY A 27 5.95 -6.75 -8.55
N VAL A 28 6.69 -5.84 -7.92
CA VAL A 28 6.98 -5.91 -6.48
C VAL A 28 5.71 -5.78 -5.65
N ALA A 29 4.80 -4.87 -6.01
CA ALA A 29 3.53 -4.71 -5.31
C ALA A 29 2.64 -5.96 -5.42
N TYR A 30 2.59 -6.62 -6.58
CA TYR A 30 1.88 -7.90 -6.77
C TYR A 30 2.56 -9.07 -6.05
N LEU A 31 3.90 -9.12 -6.00
CA LEU A 31 4.62 -10.11 -5.19
C LEU A 31 4.27 -9.96 -3.71
N MET A 32 4.15 -8.72 -3.22
CA MET A 32 3.69 -8.46 -1.84
C MET A 32 2.23 -8.83 -1.62
N LEU A 33 1.37 -8.75 -2.65
CA LEU A 33 -0.02 -9.22 -2.60
C LEU A 33 -0.10 -10.75 -2.45
N LEU A 34 0.90 -11.52 -2.89
CA LEU A 34 0.98 -12.96 -2.60
C LEU A 34 1.22 -13.22 -1.10
N GLY A 35 1.94 -12.34 -0.41
CA GLY A 35 1.99 -12.26 1.05
C GLY A 35 0.72 -11.64 1.68
N GLY A 36 -0.40 -11.67 0.94
CA GLY A 36 -1.47 -10.68 0.99
C GLY A 36 -2.06 -10.42 2.35
N HIS A 37 -2.28 -11.43 3.18
CA HIS A 37 -2.97 -11.29 4.47
C HIS A 37 -2.27 -10.33 5.44
N PHE A 38 -0.96 -10.11 5.30
CA PHE A 38 -0.20 -9.17 6.12
C PHE A 38 -0.42 -7.69 5.74
N GLY A 39 -1.00 -7.39 4.57
CA GLY A 39 -1.18 -6.01 4.10
C GLY A 39 0.11 -5.31 3.62
N LEU A 40 1.16 -6.07 3.31
CA LEU A 40 2.48 -5.53 2.93
C LEU A 40 2.45 -4.65 1.68
N HIS A 41 1.63 -5.00 0.69
CA HIS A 41 1.44 -4.22 -0.54
C HIS A 41 0.90 -2.81 -0.25
N ARG A 42 0.04 -2.65 0.78
CA ARG A 42 -0.46 -1.34 1.21
C ARG A 42 0.59 -0.53 1.94
N PHE A 43 1.44 -1.17 2.76
CA PHE A 43 2.56 -0.50 3.42
C PHE A 43 3.64 -0.04 2.41
N TYR A 44 3.87 -0.82 1.36
CA TYR A 44 4.78 -0.46 0.27
C TYR A 44 4.36 0.82 -0.45
N LEU A 45 3.05 0.99 -0.67
CA LEU A 45 2.44 2.21 -1.23
C LEU A 45 2.18 3.31 -0.17
N LYS A 46 2.82 3.22 1.00
CA LYS A 46 2.71 4.17 2.14
C LYS A 46 1.28 4.37 2.68
N ARG A 47 0.33 3.46 2.38
CA ARG A 47 -1.05 3.51 2.89
C ARG A 47 -1.18 2.88 4.28
N LYS A 48 -0.52 3.49 5.27
CA LYS A 48 -0.37 2.96 6.64
C LYS A 48 -1.70 2.61 7.32
N GLY A 49 -2.73 3.44 7.19
CA GLY A 49 -4.02 3.21 7.85
C GLY A 49 -4.69 1.91 7.39
N SER A 50 -4.89 1.74 6.08
CA SER A 50 -5.51 0.53 5.55
C SER A 50 -4.64 -0.72 5.67
N GLY A 51 -3.31 -0.57 5.60
CA GLY A 51 -2.39 -1.68 5.87
C GLY A 51 -2.45 -2.15 7.32
N ALA A 52 -2.52 -1.21 8.27
CA ALA A 52 -2.67 -1.52 9.69
C ALA A 52 -4.01 -2.21 9.97
N ALA A 53 -5.12 -1.76 9.37
CA ALA A 53 -6.41 -2.41 9.50
C ALA A 53 -6.39 -3.87 9.03
N GLN A 54 -5.74 -4.13 7.88
CA GLN A 54 -5.59 -5.48 7.35
C GLN A 54 -4.71 -6.37 8.26
N LEU A 55 -3.60 -5.83 8.79
CA LEU A 55 -2.74 -6.53 9.73
C LEU A 55 -3.45 -6.85 11.05
N THR A 56 -4.24 -5.91 11.59
CA THR A 56 -5.05 -6.13 12.79
C THR A 56 -6.09 -7.21 12.56
N LEU A 57 -6.76 -7.21 11.39
CA LEU A 57 -7.74 -8.24 11.05
C LEU A 57 -7.07 -9.62 10.91
N PHE A 58 -5.87 -9.68 10.33
CA PHE A 58 -5.06 -10.90 10.30
C PHE A 58 -4.68 -11.38 11.70
N ALA A 59 -4.22 -10.49 12.58
CA ALA A 59 -3.89 -10.85 13.96
C ALA A 59 -5.12 -11.35 14.73
N ALA A 60 -6.29 -10.74 14.51
CA ALA A 60 -7.56 -11.20 15.10
C ALA A 60 -7.97 -12.58 14.55
N ALA A 61 -7.85 -12.80 13.24
CA ALA A 61 -8.11 -14.10 12.63
C ALA A 61 -7.19 -15.20 13.20
N LEU A 62 -5.90 -14.89 13.35
CA LEU A 62 -4.92 -15.79 13.96
C LEU A 62 -5.26 -16.09 15.42
N PHE A 63 -5.65 -15.06 16.19
CA PHE A 63 -6.07 -15.23 17.58
C PHE A 63 -7.29 -16.16 17.70
N PHE A 64 -8.34 -15.94 16.91
CA PHE A 64 -9.51 -16.81 16.91
C PHE A 64 -9.22 -18.22 16.41
N TYR A 65 -8.31 -18.38 15.46
CA TYR A 65 -7.82 -19.69 15.04
C TYR A 65 -7.18 -20.46 16.20
N LEU A 66 -6.32 -19.82 17.00
CA LEU A 66 -5.74 -20.44 18.19
C LEU A 66 -6.79 -20.81 19.25
N ILE A 67 -7.78 -19.93 19.49
CA ILE A 67 -8.91 -20.23 20.38
C ILE A 67 -9.70 -21.43 19.87
N SER A 68 -9.91 -21.54 18.56
CA SER A 68 -10.59 -22.69 17.95
C SER A 68 -9.82 -24.00 18.14
N ILE A 69 -8.49 -23.97 18.08
CA ILE A 69 -7.65 -25.14 18.37
C ILE A 69 -7.85 -25.59 19.82
N VAL A 70 -7.77 -24.67 20.79
CA VAL A 70 -7.94 -25.03 22.21
C VAL A 70 -9.37 -25.52 22.49
N ALA A 71 -10.37 -24.86 21.91
CA ALA A 71 -11.77 -25.25 22.05
C ALA A 71 -12.07 -26.64 21.45
N SER A 72 -11.29 -27.10 20.47
CA SER A 72 -11.47 -28.42 19.85
C SER A 72 -11.22 -29.60 20.80
N ALA A 73 -10.52 -29.37 21.91
CA ALA A 73 -10.31 -30.38 22.96
C ALA A 73 -11.48 -30.51 23.93
N SER A 74 -12.52 -29.67 23.80
CA SER A 74 -13.71 -29.72 24.65
C SER A 74 -14.79 -30.60 24.05
N ASP A 75 -15.51 -31.36 24.88
CA ASP A 75 -16.68 -32.16 24.45
C ASP A 75 -17.94 -31.30 24.21
N SER A 76 -17.83 -29.99 24.43
CA SER A 76 -18.95 -29.06 24.34
C SER A 76 -19.21 -28.62 22.89
N THR A 77 -20.27 -29.16 22.28
CA THR A 77 -20.66 -28.81 20.90
C THR A 77 -20.88 -27.31 20.69
N SER A 78 -21.48 -26.62 21.68
CA SER A 78 -21.73 -25.17 21.60
C SER A 78 -20.45 -24.35 21.51
N LEU A 79 -19.41 -24.70 22.29
CA LEU A 79 -18.12 -23.99 22.27
C LEU A 79 -17.40 -24.20 20.93
N MET A 80 -17.51 -25.39 20.36
CA MET A 80 -16.96 -25.71 19.05
C MET A 80 -17.62 -24.87 17.95
N ILE A 81 -18.96 -24.77 17.92
CA ILE A 81 -19.68 -23.98 16.90
C ILE A 81 -19.32 -22.48 17.00
N VAL A 82 -19.28 -21.94 18.21
CA VAL A 82 -18.96 -20.53 18.44
C VAL A 82 -17.52 -20.22 18.01
N SER A 83 -16.55 -21.05 18.38
CA SER A 83 -15.14 -20.83 18.03
C SER A 83 -14.89 -20.95 16.52
N LEU A 84 -15.51 -21.91 15.84
CA LEU A 84 -15.47 -22.03 14.38
C LEU A 84 -16.07 -20.80 13.69
N THR A 85 -17.22 -20.31 14.16
CA THR A 85 -17.87 -19.13 13.58
C THR A 85 -16.98 -17.89 13.71
N LEU A 86 -16.39 -17.69 14.89
CA LEU A 86 -15.45 -16.59 15.15
C LEU A 86 -14.15 -16.70 14.35
N CYS A 87 -13.72 -17.92 14.01
CA CYS A 87 -12.55 -18.16 13.16
C CYS A 87 -12.85 -17.87 11.67
N ILE A 88 -14.00 -18.32 11.16
CA ILE A 88 -14.32 -18.25 9.72
C ILE A 88 -14.63 -16.81 9.28
N LEU A 89 -15.37 -16.04 10.07
CA LEU A 89 -15.78 -14.68 9.72
C LEU A 89 -14.61 -13.74 9.32
N PRO A 90 -13.56 -13.57 10.15
CA PRO A 90 -12.44 -12.70 9.78
C PRO A 90 -11.58 -13.31 8.66
N GLY A 91 -11.48 -14.64 8.57
CA GLY A 91 -10.81 -15.32 7.45
C GLY A 91 -11.48 -15.04 6.11
N LEU A 92 -12.81 -15.12 6.05
CA LEU A 92 -13.59 -14.78 4.86
C LEU A 92 -13.48 -13.29 4.51
N ALA A 93 -13.53 -12.41 5.52
CA ALA A 93 -13.34 -10.99 5.31
C ALA A 93 -11.96 -10.67 4.71
N LEU A 94 -10.88 -11.29 5.20
CA LEU A 94 -9.53 -11.14 4.62
C LEU A 94 -9.44 -11.70 3.20
N PHE A 95 -10.07 -12.85 2.95
CA PHE A 95 -10.09 -13.47 1.63
C PHE A 95 -10.75 -12.55 0.60
N VAL A 96 -11.93 -12.03 0.92
CA VAL A 96 -12.63 -11.05 0.07
C VAL A 96 -11.80 -9.78 -0.10
N TRP A 97 -11.16 -9.30 0.96
CA TRP A 97 -10.31 -8.11 0.91
C TRP A 97 -9.14 -8.28 -0.08
N ILE A 98 -8.43 -9.41 -0.08
CA ILE A 98 -7.33 -9.66 -1.02
C ILE A 98 -7.81 -9.67 -2.48
N ILE A 99 -8.99 -10.23 -2.74
CA ILE A 99 -9.60 -10.20 -4.08
C ILE A 99 -9.89 -8.76 -4.49
N VAL A 100 -10.48 -7.96 -3.60
CA VAL A 100 -10.73 -6.53 -3.85
C VAL A 100 -9.41 -5.78 -4.10
N ASP A 101 -8.34 -6.14 -3.39
CA ASP A 101 -7.02 -5.54 -3.55
C ASP A 101 -6.36 -5.88 -4.88
N LEU A 102 -6.64 -7.05 -5.46
CA LEU A 102 -6.18 -7.39 -6.80
C LEU A 102 -6.61 -6.34 -7.83
N PHE A 103 -7.85 -5.84 -7.71
CA PHE A 103 -8.39 -4.82 -8.60
C PHE A 103 -8.02 -3.39 -8.19
N LEU A 104 -7.87 -3.13 -6.89
CA LEU A 104 -7.49 -1.80 -6.39
C LEU A 104 -6.00 -1.50 -6.59
N LEU A 105 -5.11 -2.50 -6.59
CA LEU A 105 -3.66 -2.31 -6.61
C LEU A 105 -3.17 -1.47 -7.79
N PRO A 106 -3.62 -1.70 -9.05
CA PRO A 106 -3.26 -0.83 -10.17
C PRO A 106 -3.66 0.64 -9.98
N SER A 107 -4.81 0.90 -9.34
CA SER A 107 -5.26 2.27 -9.07
C SER A 107 -4.38 2.94 -8.00
N MET A 108 -4.07 2.22 -6.91
CA MET A 108 -3.25 2.72 -5.81
C MET A 108 -1.82 3.01 -6.27
N LEU A 109 -1.26 2.13 -7.10
CA LEU A 109 0.09 2.27 -7.64
C LEU A 109 0.19 3.49 -8.55
N ARG A 110 -0.78 3.68 -9.46
CA ARG A 110 -0.82 4.85 -10.35
C ARG A 110 -0.97 6.14 -9.56
N ALA A 111 -1.85 6.16 -8.56
CA ALA A 111 -2.02 7.33 -7.69
C ALA A 111 -0.72 7.67 -6.93
N TYR A 112 -0.01 6.66 -6.42
CA TYR A 112 1.26 6.86 -5.74
C TYR A 112 2.35 7.40 -6.69
N ASN A 113 2.56 6.77 -7.84
CA ASN A 113 3.59 7.19 -8.80
C ASN A 113 3.29 8.59 -9.36
N ALA A 114 2.02 8.92 -9.59
CA ALA A 114 1.61 10.26 -10.02
C ALA A 114 1.86 11.33 -8.94
N ALA A 115 1.63 11.00 -7.66
CA ALA A 115 1.96 11.91 -6.56
C ALA A 115 3.47 12.17 -6.47
N VAL A 116 4.29 11.11 -6.53
CA VAL A 116 5.76 11.23 -6.54
C VAL A 116 6.26 12.07 -7.71
N GLU A 117 5.69 11.90 -8.89
CA GLU A 117 6.02 12.71 -10.06
C GLU A 117 5.77 14.21 -9.81
N GLN A 118 4.61 14.55 -9.24
CA GLN A 118 4.27 15.94 -8.93
C GLN A 118 5.20 16.54 -7.87
N ASP A 119 5.58 15.76 -6.86
CA ASP A 119 6.53 16.19 -5.83
C ASP A 119 7.90 16.53 -6.42
N ILE A 120 8.41 15.70 -7.35
CA ILE A 120 9.70 15.94 -8.02
C ILE A 120 9.61 17.18 -8.93
N ILE A 121 8.53 17.33 -9.71
CA ILE A 121 8.32 18.52 -10.54
C ILE A 121 8.28 19.78 -9.67
N ALA A 122 7.56 19.74 -8.55
CA ALA A 122 7.50 20.87 -7.61
C ALA A 122 8.88 21.22 -7.04
N ALA A 123 9.70 20.21 -6.71
CA ALA A 123 11.07 20.41 -6.23
C ALA A 123 11.97 21.07 -7.29
N ILE A 124 11.89 20.63 -8.55
CA ILE A 124 12.66 21.22 -9.67
C ILE A 124 12.26 22.68 -9.91
N VAL A 125 10.95 22.96 -9.97
CA VAL A 125 10.43 24.32 -10.18
C VAL A 125 10.81 25.23 -9.00
N HIS A 126 10.78 24.71 -7.77
CA HIS A 126 11.22 25.43 -6.59
C HIS A 126 12.71 25.78 -6.68
N HIS A 127 13.56 24.82 -7.08
CA HIS A 127 14.99 25.04 -7.27
C HIS A 127 15.29 26.12 -8.33
N ARG A 128 14.64 26.02 -9.51
CA ARG A 128 14.75 27.04 -10.58
C ARG A 128 14.41 28.44 -10.07
N ARG A 129 13.31 28.57 -9.31
CA ARG A 129 12.89 29.86 -8.74
C ARG A 129 13.94 30.41 -7.77
N MET A 130 14.55 29.56 -6.94
CA MET A 130 15.59 29.98 -6.00
C MET A 130 16.85 30.45 -6.71
N GLU A 131 17.30 29.77 -7.77
CA GLU A 131 18.43 30.23 -8.59
C GLU A 131 18.16 31.60 -9.23
N GLN A 132 16.95 31.83 -9.74
CA GLN A 132 16.56 33.13 -10.30
C GLN A 132 16.57 34.26 -9.26
N LEU A 133 16.28 33.95 -7.99
CA LEU A 133 16.34 34.93 -6.89
C LEU A 133 17.79 35.19 -6.45
N ALA A 134 18.63 34.16 -6.42
CA ALA A 134 20.04 34.27 -6.04
C ALA A 134 20.90 34.96 -7.12
N GLY A 135 20.61 34.72 -8.40
CA GLY A 135 21.30 35.35 -9.55
C GLY A 135 20.83 36.78 -9.86
N ARG A 136 19.99 37.38 -9.02
CA ARG A 136 19.51 38.77 -9.12
C ARG A 136 20.26 39.73 -8.18
N GLY A 137 21.46 39.34 -7.71
CA GLY A 137 22.41 40.18 -6.96
C GLY A 137 23.55 40.68 -7.83
#